data_AF-A0A1M5JZU2-F1
#
_entry.id   AF-A0A1M5JZU2-F1
#
_cell.length_a   1.000
_cell.length_b   1.000
_cell.length_c   1.000
_cell.angle_alpha   90.00
_cell.angle_beta   90.00
_cell.angle_gamma   90.00
#
_symmetry.space_group_name_H-M   'P 1'
#
loop_
_entity.id
_entity.type
_entity.pdbx_description
1 polymer ?
#
loop_
_entity_poly.entity_id
_entity_poly.type
_entity_poly.pdbx_seq_one_letter_code
_entity_poly.pdbx_strand_id
1 'polypeptide(L)' 'MKKVKILFITGLLLFMIGIYVSTFLTTHWVIIGTLLAVLGGFLMGGSSYFLPRDSK' A
#
# COMPACT_ATOMS: atom_id res chain seq x y z
N MET A 1 17.68 4.19 4.45
CA MET A 1 16.96 4.93 3.37
C MET A 1 16.40 4.04 2.25
N LYS A 2 17.22 3.18 1.58
CA LYS A 2 16.76 2.40 0.39
C LYS A 2 15.61 1.44 0.69
N LYS A 3 15.67 0.71 1.82
CA LYS A 3 14.63 -0.27 2.23
C LYS A 3 13.27 0.38 2.50
N VAL A 4 13.27 1.55 3.16
CA VAL A 4 12.06 2.34 3.43
C VAL A 4 11.42 2.81 2.12
N LYS A 5 12.21 3.36 1.19
CA LYS A 5 11.70 3.74 -0.13
C LYS A 5 11.11 2.57 -0.89
N ILE A 6 11.75 1.40 -0.85
CA ILE A 6 11.25 0.19 -1.52
C ILE A 6 9.90 -0.22 -0.93
N LEU A 7 9.78 -0.34 0.40
CA LEU A 7 8.53 -0.68 1.07
C LEU A 7 7.41 0.35 0.81
N PHE A 8 7.75 1.63 0.79
CA PHE A 8 6.81 2.70 0.48
C PHE A 8 6.29 2.61 -0.97
N ILE A 9 7.18 2.39 -1.94
CA ILE A 9 6.82 2.22 -3.36
C ILE A 9 5.97 0.96 -3.56
N THR A 10 6.32 -0.14 -2.90
CA THR A 10 5.53 -1.39 -2.94
C THR A 10 4.14 -1.18 -2.35
N GLY A 11 4.03 -0.48 -1.21
CA GLY A 11 2.72 -0.14 -0.63
C GLY A 11 1.88 0.76 -1.53
N LEU A 12 2.51 1.72 -2.22
CA LEU A 12 1.85 2.63 -3.17
C LEU A 12 1.28 1.87 -4.38
N LEU A 13 2.07 0.96 -4.96
CA LEU A 13 1.61 0.11 -6.05
C LEU A 13 0.44 -0.77 -5.62
N LEU A 14 0.53 -1.39 -4.43
CA LEU A 14 -0.54 -2.23 -3.89
C LEU A 14 -1.83 -1.42 -3.63
N PHE A 15 -1.69 -0.18 -3.17
CA PHE A 15 -2.80 0.75 -2.98
C PHE A 15 -3.49 1.10 -4.31
N MET A 16 -2.72 1.46 -5.33
CA MET A 16 -3.28 1.76 -6.66
C MET A 16 -3.97 0.55 -7.29
N ILE A 17 -3.38 -0.65 -7.14
CA ILE A 17 -3.99 -1.89 -7.63
C ILE A 17 -5.30 -2.16 -6.89
N GLY A 18 -5.34 -1.97 -5.57
CA GLY A 18 -6.56 -2.12 -4.77
C GLY A 18 -7.68 -1.19 -5.22
N ILE A 19 -7.38 0.10 -5.43
CA ILE A 19 -8.35 1.07 -5.96
C ILE A 19 -8.78 0.68 -7.37
N TYR A 20 -7.86 0.30 -8.25
CA TYR A 20 -8.19 -0.09 -9.61
C TYR A 20 -9.14 -1.30 -9.64
N VAL A 21 -8.84 -2.34 -8.86
CA VAL A 21 -9.67 -3.53 -8.72
C VAL A 21 -11.04 -3.18 -8.12
N SER A 22 -11.08 -2.31 -7.11
CA SER A 22 -12.32 -1.89 -6.47
C SER A 22 -13.22 -1.06 -7.38
N THR A 23 -12.64 -0.28 -8.29
CA THR A 23 -13.38 0.73 -9.07
C THR A 23 -13.72 0.24 -10.47
N PHE A 24 -12.84 -0.54 -11.12
CA PHE A 24 -12.95 -0.85 -12.55
C PHE A 24 -13.28 -2.31 -12.88
N LEU A 25 -13.04 -3.26 -11.97
CA LEU A 25 -13.12 -4.68 -12.35
C LEU A 25 -14.56 -5.23 -12.26
N THR A 26 -15.24 -5.13 -11.11
CA THR A 26 -16.65 -5.53 -10.91
C THR A 26 -17.14 -5.09 -9.51
N THR A 27 -18.42 -4.77 -9.31
CA THR A 27 -19.02 -4.48 -7.98
C THR A 27 -18.82 -5.59 -6.94
N HIS A 28 -18.67 -6.85 -7.37
CA HIS A 28 -18.37 -7.98 -6.47
C HIS A 28 -16.94 -7.96 -5.93
N TRP A 29 -16.02 -7.25 -6.58
CA TRP A 29 -14.60 -7.19 -6.22
C TRP A 29 -14.26 -5.97 -5.36
N VAL A 30 -15.25 -5.14 -5.01
CA VAL A 30 -15.11 -3.96 -4.16
C VAL A 30 -14.52 -4.31 -2.80
N ILE A 31 -14.96 -5.42 -2.20
CA ILE A 31 -14.46 -5.87 -0.89
C ILE A 31 -12.97 -6.22 -0.97
N ILE A 32 -12.59 -6.98 -2.00
CA ILE A 32 -11.20 -7.42 -2.22
C ILE A 32 -10.32 -6.21 -2.54
N GLY A 33 -10.79 -5.31 -3.41
CA GLY A 33 -10.07 -4.09 -3.76
C GLY A 33 -9.90 -3.12 -2.58
N THR A 34 -10.93 -2.98 -1.75
CA THR A 34 -10.88 -2.17 -0.53
C THR A 34 -9.88 -2.75 0.48
N LEU A 35 -9.89 -4.08 0.69
CA LEU A 35 -8.91 -4.75 1.55
C LEU A 35 -7.48 -4.55 1.04
N LEU A 36 -7.25 -4.69 -0.27
CA LEU A 36 -5.94 -4.43 -0.88
C LEU A 36 -5.50 -2.97 -0.71
N ALA A 37 -6.42 -2.02 -0.87
CA ALA A 37 -6.13 -0.60 -0.67
C ALA A 37 -5.79 -0.31 0.80
N VAL A 38 -6.57 -0.81 1.76
CA VAL A 38 -6.28 -0.61 3.19
C VAL A 38 -4.92 -1.21 3.57
N LEU A 39 -4.60 -2.41 3.09
CA LEU A 39 -3.29 -3.05 3.33
C LEU A 39 -2.14 -2.28 2.69
N GLY A 40 -2.29 -1.81 1.45
CA GLY A 40 -1.29 -1.00 0.76
C GLY A 40 -1.02 0.34 1.46
N GLY A 41 -2.09 1.02 1.90
CA GLY A 41 -2.01 2.25 2.69
C GLY A 41 -1.35 2.03 4.06
N PHE A 42 -1.70 0.93 4.74
CA PHE A 42 -1.07 0.55 6.00
C PHE A 42 0.43 0.24 5.83
N LEU A 43 0.83 -0.41 4.74
CA LEU A 43 2.24 -0.64 4.41
C LEU A 43 3.00 0.66 4.14
N MET A 44 2.41 1.61 3.43
CA MET A 44 3.00 2.95 3.22
C MET A 44 3.15 3.75 4.52
N GLY A 45 2.10 3.80 5.33
CA GLY A 45 2.09 4.51 6.60
C GLY A 45 3.01 3.84 7.62
N GLY A 46 2.85 2.53 7.79
CA GLY A 46 3.67 1.70 8.67
C GLY A 46 5.16 1.75 8.32
N SER A 47 5.52 1.73 7.02
CA SER A 47 6.92 1.87 6.64
C SER A 47 7.50 3.28 6.87
N SER A 48 6.68 4.33 6.84
CA SER A 48 7.11 5.69 7.17
C SER A 48 7.28 5.93 8.68
N TYR A 49 6.47 5.26 9.51
CA TYR A 49 6.48 5.45 10.97
C TYR A 49 7.33 4.42 11.73
N PHE A 50 7.35 3.15 11.30
CA PHE A 50 7.96 2.05 12.05
C PHE A 50 9.29 1.54 11.50
N LEU A 51 9.69 1.87 10.27
CA LEU A 51 11.08 1.58 9.88
C LEU A 51 11.99 2.65 10.48
N PRO A 52 12.99 2.26 11.31
CA PRO A 52 13.90 3.23 11.88
C PRO A 52 14.56 4.04 10.75
N ARG A 53 14.50 5.37 10.87
CA ARG A 53 15.48 6.23 10.22
C ARG A 53 16.83 5.71 10.70
N ASP A 54 17.55 5.03 9.81
CA ASP A 54 18.95 4.71 9.99
C ASP A 54 19.64 6.02 10.38
N SER A 55 19.85 6.20 11.68
CA SER A 55 20.45 7.38 12.27
C SER A 55 21.95 7.20 12.12
N LYS A 56 22.45 7.49 10.92
CA LYS A 56 23.85 7.77 10.66
C LYS A 56 23.95 8.88 9.63
#